data_AF-A0A179IB48-F1
#
_entry.id   AF-A0A179IB48-F1
#
_cell.length_a   1.000
_cell.length_b   1.000
_cell.length_c   1.000
_cell.angle_alpha   90.00
_cell.angle_beta   90.00
_cell.angle_gamma   90.00
#
_symmetry.space_group_name_H-M   'P 1'
#
loop_
_entity.id
_entity.type
_entity.pdbx_description
1 polymer ?
#
loop_
_entity_poly.entity_id
_entity_poly.type
_entity_poly.pdbx_seq_one_letter_code
_entity_poly.pdbx_strand_id
1 'polypeptide(L)'
;MAPSHIQIPKREHGLLSATLASPGIAHMATTTLRVSGMTCGACTSAVEAGFKGLQGVGSVSVSLVMERAVVMHNPAKISADQIQEIIEDRGFDAEVLATDLPSPVVSRHPSVAIEPSTVATTVAIEGMTCGACTSAVEGGFKDVPGVKSFSISLLSERAVIEHDPSLVTAEQIAEIIEDRGFGAEIIDSVRAAPADKADDVASNVATTTVAIEGMTCGACTSAVEGGFKGVDGILKFNISLLAERAVITHDVTKISADQIAETIEDRGFDAAVLSTTFDVQDIGAGTTTAQFKIYGNPDATVAKELEIKIRGLVGVKSASLSLSTDRLSVAYNPAVIGMRAIVEAVEQEGLNALVADSQDNNAQLESLAKTREITEWRTAFRTSLFFAVPVFIIGMVLPMALPSLDFGNISLLPGLFLGDVICLALTMPVQFGIGKRFYISAYKSVKHGSPTMDVLVILGTSCAFFFSVFAMLVSLLMPPHSRPSTIFDTSTMLITFITFGRYLENSAKGQTSKALSRLMSLAPSMATIYADPIAAEKAAEAWAKSSDAMTPRTPRVPGSEGSAYEEKSIPTELLQLGDIVITRPGDK
;
A
#
# COMPACT_ATOMS: atom_id res chain seq x y z
N MET A 1 -15.38 -44.17 78.34
CA MET A 1 -15.59 -43.11 77.33
C MET A 1 -14.23 -42.53 76.99
N ALA A 2 -13.94 -42.49 75.69
CA ALA A 2 -12.76 -42.03 74.94
C ALA A 2 -11.55 -41.40 75.69
N PRO A 3 -10.32 -41.87 75.41
CA PRO A 3 -9.10 -41.44 76.10
C PRO A 3 -8.26 -40.39 75.34
N SER A 4 -7.23 -39.97 76.07
CA SER A 4 -6.09 -39.09 75.83
C SER A 4 -5.22 -39.28 74.57
N HIS A 5 -4.54 -38.18 74.20
CA HIS A 5 -3.29 -38.05 73.42
C HIS A 5 -3.33 -38.34 71.91
N ILE A 6 -2.80 -37.39 71.11
CA ILE A 6 -2.01 -37.53 69.86
C ILE A 6 -1.79 -36.08 69.33
N GLN A 7 -0.73 -35.38 69.72
CA GLN A 7 0.61 -35.29 69.07
C GLN A 7 0.59 -35.01 67.56
N ILE A 8 1.09 -33.82 67.22
CA ILE A 8 1.39 -33.30 65.88
C ILE A 8 2.41 -34.22 65.20
N PRO A 9 2.17 -34.71 63.96
CA PRO A 9 3.22 -35.36 63.19
C PRO A 9 4.19 -34.32 62.60
N LYS A 10 5.49 -34.60 62.74
CA LYS A 10 6.59 -33.85 62.14
C LYS A 10 6.49 -33.95 60.61
N ARG A 11 6.64 -32.83 59.90
CA ARG A 11 6.78 -32.83 58.44
C ARG A 11 8.21 -33.29 58.11
N GLU A 12 8.34 -34.57 57.82
CA GLU A 12 9.59 -35.19 57.38
C GLU A 12 9.99 -34.69 55.98
N HIS A 13 11.28 -34.46 55.83
CA HIS A 13 11.95 -34.28 54.54
C HIS A 13 11.83 -35.57 53.72
N GLY A 14 11.44 -35.44 52.44
CA GLY A 14 11.72 -36.48 51.45
C GLY A 14 10.63 -36.69 50.40
N LEU A 15 10.87 -36.10 49.23
CA LEU A 15 10.46 -36.56 47.89
C LEU A 15 9.10 -37.25 47.74
N LEU A 16 8.17 -36.60 47.03
CA LEU A 16 7.48 -37.21 45.88
C LEU A 16 6.94 -36.10 44.97
N SER A 17 7.48 -36.10 43.76
CA SER A 17 7.16 -35.23 42.63
C SER A 17 5.74 -35.50 42.14
N ALA A 18 4.94 -34.44 41.98
CA ALA A 18 3.70 -34.48 41.21
C ALA A 18 3.43 -33.09 40.63
N THR A 19 4.29 -32.66 39.72
CA THR A 19 4.04 -31.50 38.87
C THR A 19 3.03 -31.92 37.80
N LEU A 20 1.80 -31.44 37.92
CA LEU A 20 0.81 -31.45 36.84
C LEU A 20 1.37 -30.59 35.70
N ALA A 21 1.93 -31.24 34.68
CA ALA A 21 2.44 -30.60 33.48
C ALA A 21 1.28 -30.12 32.61
N SER A 22 1.11 -28.81 32.50
CA SER A 22 0.39 -28.17 31.41
C SER A 22 1.26 -28.25 30.14
N PRO A 23 0.74 -28.59 28.95
CA PRO A 23 1.55 -28.63 27.74
C PRO A 23 1.97 -27.19 27.39
N GLY A 24 3.27 -26.91 27.52
CA GLY A 24 3.85 -25.61 27.23
C GLY A 24 3.76 -25.28 25.74
N ILE A 25 3.07 -24.19 25.43
CA ILE A 25 3.18 -23.52 24.12
C ILE A 25 4.63 -23.05 24.01
N ALA A 26 5.40 -23.68 23.13
CA ALA A 26 6.81 -23.34 22.95
C ALA A 26 6.89 -22.00 22.18
N HIS A 27 7.32 -20.94 22.87
CA HIS A 27 7.68 -19.67 22.25
C HIS A 27 8.81 -19.90 21.24
N MET A 28 8.48 -19.87 19.94
CA MET A 28 9.46 -19.97 18.84
C MET A 28 9.97 -18.57 18.50
N ALA A 29 11.27 -18.36 18.53
CA ALA A 29 11.98 -17.20 17.99
C ALA A 29 12.33 -17.43 16.52
N THR A 30 12.38 -16.35 15.73
CA THR A 30 12.77 -16.41 14.32
C THR A 30 14.15 -15.79 14.16
N THR A 31 15.16 -16.59 13.82
CA THR A 31 16.52 -16.10 13.53
C THR A 31 16.77 -16.07 12.04
N THR A 32 17.18 -14.91 11.53
CA THR A 32 17.59 -14.73 10.13
C THR A 32 19.10 -14.60 10.05
N LEU A 33 19.72 -15.45 9.23
CA LEU A 33 21.16 -15.46 8.97
C LEU A 33 21.43 -15.15 7.50
N ARG A 34 22.53 -14.46 7.23
CA ARG A 34 23.15 -14.40 5.90
C ARG A 34 24.03 -15.62 5.74
N VAL A 35 23.92 -16.34 4.62
CA VAL A 35 24.70 -17.56 4.36
C VAL A 35 25.45 -17.40 3.04
N SER A 36 26.79 -17.33 3.15
CA SER A 36 27.69 -17.15 2.01
C SER A 36 28.19 -18.51 1.49
N GLY A 37 28.54 -18.57 0.21
CA GLY A 37 29.08 -19.79 -0.43
C GLY A 37 28.05 -20.75 -1.02
N MET A 38 26.75 -20.43 -0.93
CA MET A 38 25.72 -21.19 -1.64
C MET A 38 25.72 -20.85 -3.14
N THR A 39 25.85 -21.87 -4.01
CA THR A 39 25.96 -21.67 -5.47
C THR A 39 24.89 -22.39 -6.29
N CYS A 40 24.15 -23.33 -5.69
CA CYS A 40 23.05 -24.04 -6.37
C CYS A 40 21.99 -24.54 -5.37
N GLY A 41 20.86 -25.03 -5.89
CA GLY A 41 19.78 -25.57 -5.06
C GLY A 41 20.19 -26.75 -4.16
N ALA A 42 21.20 -27.53 -4.54
CA ALA A 42 21.73 -28.58 -3.68
C ALA A 42 22.39 -28.03 -2.40
N CYS A 43 22.98 -26.82 -2.45
CA CYS A 43 23.51 -26.13 -1.27
C CYS A 43 22.38 -25.77 -0.29
N THR A 44 21.25 -25.28 -0.80
CA THR A 44 20.09 -24.94 0.06
C THR A 44 19.54 -26.18 0.77
N SER A 45 19.43 -27.32 0.07
CA SER A 45 19.00 -28.58 0.68
C SER A 45 20.00 -29.12 1.71
N ALA A 46 21.31 -28.89 1.52
CA ALA A 46 22.34 -29.30 2.48
C ALA A 46 22.27 -28.50 3.78
N VAL A 47 21.98 -27.20 3.69
CA VAL A 47 21.74 -26.32 4.84
C VAL A 47 20.43 -26.72 5.55
N GLU A 48 19.33 -26.95 4.82
CA GLU A 48 18.05 -27.39 5.41
C GLU A 48 18.16 -28.77 6.09
N ALA A 49 18.92 -29.69 5.51
CA ALA A 49 19.24 -30.97 6.14
C ALA A 49 20.12 -30.81 7.40
N GLY A 50 20.70 -29.63 7.62
CA GLY A 50 21.35 -29.18 8.86
C GLY A 50 20.49 -29.38 10.09
N PHE A 51 19.22 -29.04 9.91
CA PHE A 51 18.30 -28.82 11.01
C PHE A 51 17.25 -29.92 11.16
N LYS A 52 17.23 -30.90 10.25
CA LYS A 52 16.33 -32.06 10.34
C LYS A 52 16.68 -32.92 11.55
N GLY A 53 15.72 -33.08 12.46
CA GLY A 53 15.84 -33.94 13.65
C GLY A 53 16.44 -33.25 14.88
N LEU A 54 16.74 -31.95 14.81
CA LEU A 54 17.21 -31.18 15.98
C LEU A 54 16.03 -30.80 16.89
N GLN A 55 16.18 -31.06 18.19
CA GLN A 55 15.16 -30.73 19.17
C GLN A 55 15.12 -29.22 19.43
N GLY A 56 13.97 -28.60 19.16
CA GLY A 56 13.78 -27.16 19.38
C GLY A 56 13.80 -26.33 18.09
N VAL A 57 14.07 -26.92 16.92
CA VAL A 57 13.88 -26.25 15.63
C VAL A 57 12.47 -26.53 15.11
N GLY A 58 11.74 -25.48 14.71
CA GLY A 58 10.40 -25.55 14.17
C GLY A 58 10.40 -25.65 12.64
N SER A 59 10.83 -24.59 11.98
CA SER A 59 10.91 -24.52 10.50
C SER A 59 12.21 -23.86 10.07
N VAL A 60 12.72 -24.29 8.93
CA VAL A 60 13.92 -23.73 8.29
C VAL A 60 13.59 -23.46 6.84
N SER A 61 13.88 -22.24 6.39
CA SER A 61 13.73 -21.83 5.00
C SER A 61 15.03 -21.20 4.53
N VAL A 62 15.59 -21.71 3.43
CA VAL A 62 16.85 -21.21 2.88
C VAL A 62 16.62 -20.69 1.46
N SER A 63 17.01 -19.45 1.21
CA SER A 63 16.90 -18.79 -0.09
C SER A 63 18.28 -18.59 -0.68
N LEU A 64 18.56 -19.29 -1.80
CA LEU A 64 19.77 -19.08 -2.59
C LEU A 64 19.83 -17.67 -3.17
N VAL A 65 18.70 -17.17 -3.68
CA VAL A 65 18.62 -15.87 -4.38
C VAL A 65 18.87 -14.71 -3.43
N MET A 66 18.47 -14.86 -2.16
CA MET A 66 18.63 -13.83 -1.14
C MET A 66 19.85 -14.05 -0.26
N GLU A 67 20.63 -15.12 -0.47
CA GLU A 67 21.76 -15.54 0.39
C GLU A 67 21.39 -15.57 1.88
N ARG A 68 20.18 -16.06 2.20
CA ARG A 68 19.60 -15.99 3.55
C ARG A 68 19.00 -17.31 4.01
N ALA A 69 19.16 -17.61 5.28
CA ALA A 69 18.47 -18.68 6.00
C ALA A 69 17.60 -18.09 7.11
N VAL A 70 16.35 -18.52 7.19
CA VAL A 70 15.40 -18.15 8.26
C VAL A 70 15.06 -19.41 9.03
N VAL A 71 15.37 -19.40 10.33
CA VAL A 71 15.22 -20.54 11.24
C VAL A 71 14.30 -20.15 12.39
N MET A 72 13.14 -20.80 12.47
CA MET A 72 12.26 -20.72 13.64
C MET A 72 12.72 -21.75 14.67
N HIS A 73 13.02 -21.31 15.89
CA HIS A 73 13.60 -22.16 16.92
C HIS A 73 13.18 -21.76 18.33
N ASN A 74 13.33 -22.66 19.29
CA ASN A 74 13.14 -22.34 20.70
C ASN A 74 14.46 -21.80 21.27
N PRO A 75 14.53 -20.50 21.63
CA PRO A 75 15.76 -19.89 22.15
C PRO A 75 16.23 -20.50 23.47
N ALA A 76 15.36 -21.22 24.20
CA ALA A 76 15.72 -21.93 25.42
C ALA A 76 16.37 -23.31 25.16
N LYS A 77 16.28 -23.84 23.93
CA LYS A 77 16.86 -25.14 23.55
C LYS A 77 18.02 -25.03 22.58
N ILE A 78 17.96 -24.06 21.68
CA ILE A 78 19.01 -23.80 20.69
C ILE A 78 19.18 -22.29 20.57
N SER A 79 20.41 -21.78 20.67
CA SER A 79 20.67 -20.33 20.55
C SER A 79 20.86 -19.93 19.08
N ALA A 80 20.80 -18.62 18.80
CA ALA A 80 21.13 -18.09 17.47
C ALA A 80 22.57 -18.43 17.05
N ASP A 81 23.51 -18.40 18.00
CA ASP A 81 24.92 -18.76 17.77
C ASP A 81 25.07 -20.25 17.41
N GLN A 82 24.32 -21.13 18.07
CA GLN A 82 24.33 -22.56 17.73
C GLN A 82 23.74 -22.84 16.34
N ILE A 83 22.78 -22.03 15.90
CA ILE A 83 22.23 -22.12 14.54
C ILE A 83 23.27 -21.67 13.51
N GLN A 84 24.06 -20.65 13.81
CA GLN A 84 25.19 -20.23 12.98
C GLN A 84 26.23 -21.36 12.87
N GLU A 85 26.65 -21.94 14.00
CA GLU A 85 27.60 -23.06 14.03
C GLU A 85 27.12 -24.25 13.18
N ILE A 86 25.83 -24.59 13.23
CA ILE A 86 25.26 -25.68 12.42
C ILE A 86 25.40 -25.41 10.91
N ILE A 87 25.34 -24.16 10.48
CA ILE A 87 25.49 -23.79 9.06
C ILE A 87 26.97 -23.82 8.67
N GLU A 88 27.85 -23.34 9.55
CA GLU A 88 29.31 -23.38 9.36
C GLU A 88 29.85 -24.81 9.30
N ASP A 89 29.35 -25.72 10.14
CA ASP A 89 29.67 -27.15 10.13
C ASP A 89 29.27 -27.85 8.82
N ARG A 90 28.35 -27.25 8.04
CA ARG A 90 27.97 -27.71 6.71
C ARG A 90 28.80 -27.11 5.59
N GLY A 91 29.82 -26.32 5.94
CA GLY A 91 30.78 -25.74 5.02
C GLY A 91 30.33 -24.42 4.39
N PHE A 92 29.41 -23.69 5.02
CA PHE A 92 28.91 -22.40 4.56
C PHE A 92 29.13 -21.33 5.63
N ASP A 93 29.70 -20.18 5.26
CA ASP A 93 29.90 -19.08 6.20
C ASP A 93 28.55 -18.44 6.55
N ALA A 94 28.23 -18.33 7.84
CA ALA A 94 26.96 -17.78 8.30
C ALA A 94 27.16 -16.57 9.23
N GLU A 95 26.29 -15.57 9.13
CA GLU A 95 26.28 -14.38 9.99
C GLU A 95 24.85 -14.08 10.45
N VAL A 96 24.63 -13.98 11.75
CA VAL A 96 23.30 -13.67 12.31
C VAL A 96 22.94 -12.20 12.03
N LEU A 97 21.86 -11.98 11.28
CA LEU A 97 21.37 -10.64 10.94
C LEU A 97 20.35 -10.12 11.97
N ALA A 98 19.45 -10.99 12.43
CA ALA A 98 18.40 -10.64 13.39
C ALA A 98 17.85 -11.90 14.08
N THR A 99 17.49 -11.78 15.35
CA THR A 99 16.74 -12.80 16.10
C THR A 99 15.51 -12.16 16.72
N ASP A 100 14.35 -12.43 16.14
CA ASP A 100 13.07 -11.94 16.64
C ASP A 100 12.57 -12.89 17.73
N LEU A 101 12.68 -12.46 18.99
CA LEU A 101 12.12 -13.16 20.14
C LEU A 101 10.63 -12.77 20.28
N PRO A 102 9.68 -13.72 20.39
CA PRO A 102 8.31 -13.38 20.72
C PRO A 102 8.26 -12.76 22.12
N SER A 103 7.66 -11.57 22.23
CA SER A 103 7.46 -10.89 23.51
C SER A 103 6.66 -11.78 24.48
N PRO A 104 7.04 -11.87 25.77
CA PRO A 104 6.30 -12.68 26.72
C PRO A 104 4.91 -12.08 26.95
N VAL A 105 3.88 -12.88 26.72
CA VAL A 105 2.51 -12.58 27.16
C VAL A 105 2.50 -12.71 28.68
N VAL A 106 2.75 -11.60 29.38
CA VAL A 106 2.61 -11.59 30.84
C VAL A 106 1.13 -11.73 31.17
N SER A 107 0.79 -12.86 31.78
CA SER A 107 -0.51 -13.11 32.40
C SER A 107 -0.66 -12.12 33.56
N ARG A 108 -1.54 -11.11 33.41
CA ARG A 108 -1.86 -10.16 34.48
C ARG A 108 -2.64 -10.88 35.58
N HIS A 109 -1.95 -11.27 36.65
CA HIS A 109 -2.55 -11.31 37.98
C HIS A 109 -2.28 -9.98 38.68
N PRO A 110 -3.27 -9.37 39.36
CA PRO A 110 -3.07 -8.09 40.01
C PRO A 110 -2.35 -8.31 41.34
N SER A 111 -1.04 -8.07 41.38
CA SER A 111 -0.34 -7.80 42.62
C SER A 111 0.31 -6.43 42.51
N VAL A 112 -0.20 -5.51 43.33
CA VAL A 112 0.24 -4.12 43.49
C VAL A 112 1.75 -4.08 43.78
N ALA A 113 2.53 -3.52 42.86
CA ALA A 113 3.89 -3.05 43.09
C ALA A 113 4.12 -1.78 42.26
N ILE A 114 4.74 -0.78 42.90
CA ILE A 114 4.97 0.57 42.40
C ILE A 114 6.15 0.54 41.42
N GLU A 115 5.91 0.79 40.12
CA GLU A 115 6.95 0.91 39.08
C GLU A 115 7.38 2.38 38.88
N PRO A 116 8.66 2.67 38.54
CA PRO A 116 9.20 4.02 38.36
C PRO A 116 8.72 4.70 37.06
N SER A 117 8.56 6.03 37.11
CA SER A 117 8.03 6.86 36.02
C SER A 117 9.01 7.01 34.85
N THR A 118 8.71 6.40 33.71
CA THR A 118 9.46 6.55 32.44
C THR A 118 9.08 7.84 31.71
N VAL A 119 10.02 8.41 30.95
CA VAL A 119 9.84 9.62 30.12
C VAL A 119 10.27 9.29 28.69
N ALA A 120 9.47 9.68 27.71
CA ALA A 120 9.78 9.57 26.29
C ALA A 120 10.28 10.93 25.77
N THR A 121 11.53 10.97 25.32
CA THR A 121 12.18 12.17 24.79
C THR A 121 12.38 12.01 23.29
N THR A 122 11.88 12.97 22.51
CA THR A 122 12.03 13.03 21.05
C THR A 122 13.12 14.02 20.69
N VAL A 123 14.10 13.58 19.90
CA VAL A 123 15.27 14.35 19.49
C VAL A 123 15.33 14.40 17.96
N ALA A 124 15.46 15.59 17.38
CA ALA A 124 15.82 15.80 15.99
C ALA A 124 17.32 15.58 15.82
N ILE A 125 17.73 14.85 14.78
CA ILE A 125 19.12 14.48 14.55
C ILE A 125 19.55 14.95 13.16
N GLU A 126 20.44 15.94 13.13
CA GLU A 126 20.97 16.51 11.89
C GLU A 126 22.12 15.65 11.32
N GLY A 127 22.13 15.49 9.99
CA GLY A 127 23.22 14.82 9.27
C GLY A 127 23.03 13.32 9.03
N MET A 128 21.86 12.77 9.35
CA MET A 128 21.53 11.37 9.04
C MET A 128 21.24 11.18 7.55
N THR A 129 22.11 10.44 6.84
CA THR A 129 22.02 10.29 5.37
C THR A 129 21.84 8.85 4.88
N CYS A 130 22.07 7.85 5.74
CA CYS A 130 21.91 6.44 5.37
C CYS A 130 21.70 5.51 6.58
N GLY A 131 21.38 4.24 6.33
CA GLY A 131 21.20 3.20 7.36
C GLY A 131 22.41 2.96 8.28
N ALA A 132 23.61 3.34 7.84
CA ALA A 132 24.78 3.28 8.72
C ALA A 132 24.74 4.37 9.82
N CYS A 133 24.14 5.54 9.54
CA CYS A 133 23.95 6.60 10.53
C CYS A 133 22.98 6.16 11.63
N THR A 134 21.89 5.46 11.28
CA THR A 134 20.97 4.93 12.31
C THR A 134 21.63 3.92 13.21
N SER A 135 22.43 3.00 12.66
CA SER A 135 23.14 2.01 13.47
C SER A 135 24.20 2.64 14.37
N ALA A 136 24.86 3.72 13.92
CA ALA A 136 25.84 4.45 14.72
C ALA A 136 25.20 5.17 15.92
N VAL A 137 24.04 5.79 15.71
CA VAL A 137 23.27 6.44 16.78
C VAL A 137 22.63 5.40 17.71
N GLU A 138 22.00 4.36 17.17
CA GLU A 138 21.40 3.27 17.96
C GLU A 138 22.45 2.53 18.81
N GLY A 139 23.64 2.28 18.25
CA GLY A 139 24.79 1.76 18.99
C GLY A 139 25.31 2.71 20.08
N GLY A 140 24.84 3.96 20.13
CA GLY A 140 25.06 4.92 21.23
C GLY A 140 24.33 4.57 22.51
N PHE A 141 23.17 3.93 22.37
CA PHE A 141 22.23 3.76 23.47
C PHE A 141 22.16 2.32 23.99
N LYS A 142 22.87 1.36 23.36
CA LYS A 142 22.89 -0.05 23.80
C LYS A 142 23.47 -0.27 25.20
N ASP A 143 24.44 0.56 25.61
CA ASP A 143 25.15 0.41 26.89
C ASP A 143 24.79 1.50 27.92
N VAL A 144 23.74 2.30 27.65
CA VAL A 144 23.36 3.44 28.50
C VAL A 144 22.36 2.98 29.56
N PRO A 145 22.72 2.97 30.86
CA PRO A 145 21.83 2.52 31.93
C PRO A 145 20.67 3.51 32.11
N GLY A 146 19.44 3.02 31.99
CA GLY A 146 18.22 3.83 32.17
C GLY A 146 17.40 4.03 30.89
N VAL A 147 17.91 3.63 29.72
CA VAL A 147 17.14 3.60 28.46
C VAL A 147 16.36 2.29 28.39
N LYS A 148 15.03 2.37 28.22
CA LYS A 148 14.13 1.21 28.10
C LYS A 148 13.82 0.87 26.65
N SER A 149 13.62 1.89 25.82
CA SER A 149 13.38 1.70 24.38
C SER A 149 13.99 2.85 23.58
N PHE A 150 14.44 2.53 22.37
CA PHE A 150 15.06 3.46 21.43
C PHE A 150 14.51 3.17 20.05
N SER A 151 14.01 4.20 19.37
CA SER A 151 13.56 4.11 17.98
C SER A 151 14.08 5.30 17.19
N ILE A 152 14.55 5.05 15.97
CA ILE A 152 15.13 6.08 15.11
C ILE A 152 14.60 5.94 13.70
N SER A 153 14.31 7.07 13.07
CA SER A 153 13.77 7.14 11.72
C SER A 153 14.61 8.10 10.88
N LEU A 154 15.25 7.53 9.84
CA LEU A 154 15.94 8.31 8.81
C LEU A 154 14.99 9.22 8.05
N LEU A 155 13.78 8.73 7.76
CA LEU A 155 12.83 9.43 6.92
C LEU A 155 12.33 10.73 7.57
N SER A 156 12.27 10.74 8.90
CA SER A 156 11.81 11.89 9.68
C SER A 156 12.94 12.61 10.43
N GLU A 157 14.19 12.18 10.25
CA GLU A 157 15.37 12.73 10.94
C GLU A 157 15.20 12.84 12.47
N ARG A 158 14.56 11.83 13.09
CA ARG A 158 14.17 11.87 14.51
C ARG A 158 14.44 10.55 15.22
N ALA A 159 14.79 10.65 16.50
CA ALA A 159 14.81 9.54 17.43
C ALA A 159 13.83 9.78 18.58
N VAL A 160 13.18 8.71 19.06
CA VAL A 160 12.35 8.70 20.26
C VAL A 160 12.97 7.72 21.24
N ILE A 161 13.32 8.21 22.42
CA ILE A 161 14.03 7.48 23.46
C ILE A 161 13.18 7.47 24.73
N GLU A 162 12.78 6.28 25.17
CA GLU A 162 12.15 6.10 26.48
C GLU A 162 13.21 5.82 27.52
N HIS A 163 13.32 6.69 28.52
CA HIS A 163 14.32 6.62 29.57
C HIS A 163 13.73 6.88 30.96
N ASP A 164 14.43 6.43 31.98
CA ASP A 164 14.16 6.84 33.35
C ASP A 164 14.81 8.21 33.61
N PRO A 165 14.04 9.28 33.90
CA PRO A 165 14.58 10.62 34.13
C PRO A 165 15.45 10.71 35.38
N SER A 166 15.42 9.71 36.28
CA SER A 166 16.30 9.66 37.45
C SER A 166 17.70 9.11 37.14
N LEU A 167 17.86 8.41 36.01
CA LEU A 167 19.13 7.79 35.60
C LEU A 167 19.78 8.52 34.43
N VAL A 168 18.98 9.00 33.47
CA VAL A 168 19.46 9.70 32.27
C VAL A 168 18.53 10.89 32.02
N THR A 169 19.09 12.07 31.80
CA THR A 169 18.34 13.30 31.48
C THR A 169 18.20 13.49 29.96
N ALA A 170 17.23 14.29 29.53
CA ALA A 170 17.00 14.57 28.11
C ALA A 170 18.23 15.24 27.47
N GLU A 171 18.93 16.08 28.23
CA GLU A 171 20.16 16.75 27.82
C GLU A 171 21.32 15.76 27.62
N GLN A 172 21.44 14.76 28.49
CA GLN A 172 22.44 13.69 28.33
C GLN A 172 22.17 12.82 27.10
N ILE A 173 20.90 12.65 26.72
CA ILE A 173 20.54 11.92 25.49
C ILE A 173 21.00 12.69 24.25
N ALA A 174 20.83 14.02 24.23
CA ALA A 174 21.35 14.85 23.16
C ALA A 174 22.89 14.82 23.11
N GLU A 175 23.57 14.91 24.25
CA GLU A 175 25.03 14.82 24.37
C GLU A 175 25.58 13.49 23.83
N ILE A 176 24.91 12.35 24.13
CA ILE A 176 25.29 11.04 23.59
C ILE A 176 25.20 11.01 22.05
N ILE A 177 24.25 11.72 21.45
CA ILE A 177 24.09 11.81 19.99
C ILE A 177 25.18 12.71 19.39
N GLU A 178 25.48 13.84 20.05
CA GLU A 178 26.55 14.76 19.67
C GLU A 178 27.94 14.12 19.72
N ASP A 179 28.21 13.30 20.74
CA ASP A 179 29.45 12.53 20.88
C ASP A 179 29.64 11.50 19.76
N ARG A 180 28.56 11.12 19.06
CA ARG A 180 28.60 10.27 17.86
C ARG A 180 28.73 11.06 16.56
N GLY A 181 28.89 12.37 16.66
CA GLY A 181 29.16 13.27 15.53
C GLY A 181 27.92 13.75 14.79
N PHE A 182 26.74 13.69 15.41
CA PHE A 182 25.48 14.17 14.84
C PHE A 182 24.93 15.35 15.64
N GLY A 183 24.36 16.36 14.98
CA GLY A 183 23.70 17.45 15.70
C GLY A 183 22.40 16.96 16.33
N ALA A 184 22.11 17.32 17.58
CA ALA A 184 20.94 16.85 18.31
C ALA A 184 20.13 18.02 18.91
N GLU A 185 18.85 18.13 18.56
CA GLU A 185 17.93 19.13 19.14
C GLU A 185 16.74 18.43 19.80
N ILE A 186 16.48 18.73 21.07
CA ILE A 186 15.37 18.13 21.82
C ILE A 186 14.07 18.82 21.39
N ILE A 187 13.15 18.04 20.82
CA ILE A 187 11.85 18.55 20.34
C ILE A 187 10.82 18.50 21.46
N ASP A 188 10.74 17.36 22.16
CA ASP A 188 9.72 17.14 23.20
C ASP A 188 10.20 16.11 24.22
N SER A 189 9.79 16.26 25.48
CA SER A 189 10.08 15.31 26.56
C SER A 189 8.84 15.13 27.42
N VAL A 190 8.12 14.03 27.19
CA VAL A 190 6.81 13.76 27.80
C VAL A 190 6.92 12.55 28.72
N ARG A 191 6.37 12.65 29.94
CA ARG A 191 6.27 11.50 30.84
C ARG A 191 5.44 10.40 30.17
N ALA A 192 6.04 9.24 29.97
CA ALA A 192 5.37 8.07 29.41
C ALA A 192 4.39 7.53 30.46
N ALA A 193 3.12 7.93 30.34
CA ALA A 193 2.02 7.26 31.01
C ALA A 193 1.71 5.95 30.25
N PRO A 194 1.27 4.88 30.94
CA PRO A 194 0.78 3.70 30.26
C PRO A 194 -0.37 4.11 29.33
N ALA A 195 -0.31 3.64 28.08
CA ALA A 195 -1.39 3.75 27.11
C ALA A 195 -2.61 2.94 27.60
N ASP A 196 -3.38 3.53 28.50
CA ASP A 196 -4.73 3.12 28.87
C ASP A 196 -5.38 4.31 29.58
N LYS A 197 -6.09 5.10 28.76
CA LYS A 197 -7.16 6.08 29.01
C LYS A 197 -7.04 7.22 28.01
N ALA A 198 -7.36 6.92 26.75
CA ALA A 198 -8.07 7.89 25.95
C ALA A 198 -9.47 7.97 26.56
N ASP A 199 -9.87 9.17 26.98
CA ASP A 199 -11.17 9.44 27.55
C ASP A 199 -12.30 8.92 26.65
N ASP A 200 -13.33 8.36 27.29
CA ASP A 200 -14.58 7.88 26.70
C ASP A 200 -15.21 8.90 25.74
N VAL A 201 -14.88 8.82 24.46
CA VAL A 201 -15.68 9.37 23.35
C VAL A 201 -15.62 8.37 22.21
N ALA A 202 -16.78 7.84 21.82
CA ALA A 202 -16.97 6.87 20.75
C ALA A 202 -16.07 7.18 19.53
N SER A 203 -15.18 6.25 19.17
CA SER A 203 -14.19 6.44 18.11
C SER A 203 -14.87 6.47 16.74
N ASN A 204 -15.12 7.67 16.22
CA ASN A 204 -15.61 7.91 14.86
C ASN A 204 -14.48 7.92 13.83
N VAL A 205 -13.54 6.97 13.93
CA VAL A 205 -12.36 6.92 13.06
C VAL A 205 -12.71 6.18 11.77
N ALA A 206 -12.34 6.74 10.62
CA ALA A 206 -12.44 6.07 9.33
C ALA A 206 -11.14 6.20 8.54
N THR A 207 -10.84 5.15 7.79
CA THR A 207 -9.79 5.17 6.78
C THR A 207 -10.43 5.37 5.41
N THR A 208 -10.13 6.51 4.80
CA THR A 208 -10.62 6.90 3.48
C THR A 208 -9.48 6.78 2.47
N THR A 209 -9.74 6.08 1.36
CA THR A 209 -8.85 6.00 0.21
C THR A 209 -9.35 6.94 -0.89
N VAL A 210 -8.49 7.86 -1.33
CA VAL A 210 -8.79 8.87 -2.35
C VAL A 210 -7.87 8.65 -3.54
N ALA A 211 -8.42 8.57 -4.75
CA ALA A 211 -7.67 8.65 -5.99
C ALA A 211 -7.31 10.10 -6.28
N ILE A 212 -6.08 10.36 -6.69
CA ILE A 212 -5.56 11.70 -6.95
C ILE A 212 -4.93 11.72 -8.34
N GLU A 213 -5.57 12.42 -9.27
CA GLU A 213 -5.14 12.55 -10.66
C GLU A 213 -4.10 13.69 -10.81
N GLY A 214 -3.21 13.54 -11.80
CA GLY A 214 -2.22 14.57 -12.14
C GLY A 214 -0.98 14.61 -11.25
N MET A 215 -0.79 13.68 -10.31
CA MET A 215 0.46 13.54 -9.57
C MET A 215 1.55 12.87 -10.42
N THR A 216 2.69 13.55 -10.56
CA THR A 216 3.76 13.11 -11.48
C THR A 216 5.16 13.06 -10.84
N CYS A 217 5.36 13.69 -9.68
CA CYS A 217 6.67 13.71 -9.01
C CYS A 217 6.54 13.87 -7.48
N GLY A 218 7.65 13.67 -6.75
CA GLY A 218 7.71 13.84 -5.28
C GLY A 218 7.37 15.25 -4.78
N ALA A 219 7.45 16.27 -5.64
CA ALA A 219 6.96 17.60 -5.29
C ALA A 219 5.42 17.65 -5.22
N CYS A 220 4.72 16.84 -6.03
CA CYS A 220 3.26 16.72 -5.98
C CYS A 220 2.81 16.08 -4.67
N THR A 221 3.48 15.01 -4.20
CA THR A 221 3.14 14.41 -2.89
C THR A 221 3.36 15.38 -1.75
N SER A 222 4.47 16.12 -1.77
CA SER A 222 4.77 17.11 -0.74
C SER A 222 3.71 18.24 -0.70
N ALA A 223 3.21 18.67 -1.88
CA ALA A 223 2.16 19.68 -1.97
C ALA A 223 0.81 19.20 -1.40
N VAL A 224 0.45 17.94 -1.67
CA VAL A 224 -0.76 17.31 -1.13
C VAL A 224 -0.62 17.01 0.36
N GLU A 225 0.52 16.48 0.82
CA GLU A 225 0.80 16.25 2.26
C GLU A 225 0.79 17.56 3.05
N GLY A 226 1.38 18.61 2.48
CA GLY A 226 1.27 19.98 3.01
C GLY A 226 -0.19 20.48 3.06
N GLY A 227 -1.11 19.85 2.32
CA GLY A 227 -2.57 19.93 2.39
C GLY A 227 -3.10 19.85 3.80
N PHE A 228 -2.55 18.86 4.48
CA PHE A 228 -3.13 18.25 5.66
C PHE A 228 -2.29 18.51 6.91
N LYS A 229 -1.13 19.18 6.77
CA LYS A 229 -0.34 19.67 7.91
C LYS A 229 -1.14 20.71 8.69
N GLY A 230 -1.49 20.38 9.94
CA GLY A 230 -2.23 21.25 10.84
C GLY A 230 -3.75 21.21 10.67
N VAL A 231 -4.28 20.29 9.85
CA VAL A 231 -5.72 20.03 9.76
C VAL A 231 -6.13 19.14 10.93
N ASP A 232 -7.07 19.62 11.76
CA ASP A 232 -7.57 18.87 12.92
C ASP A 232 -8.45 17.70 12.45
N GLY A 233 -8.24 16.51 13.05
CA GLY A 233 -8.97 15.29 12.70
C GLY A 233 -8.23 14.31 11.79
N ILE A 234 -7.00 14.60 11.36
CA ILE A 234 -6.19 13.64 10.59
C ILE A 234 -5.23 12.91 11.52
N LEU A 235 -5.37 11.59 11.58
CA LEU A 235 -4.57 10.71 12.44
C LEU A 235 -3.36 10.16 11.68
N LYS A 236 -3.58 9.75 10.43
CA LYS A 236 -2.54 9.18 9.57
C LYS A 236 -2.78 9.57 8.12
N PHE A 237 -1.72 9.94 7.44
CA PHE A 237 -1.76 10.29 6.03
C PHE A 237 -0.65 9.52 5.29
N ASN A 238 -1.03 8.73 4.28
CA ASN A 238 -0.10 8.06 3.39
C ASN A 238 -0.48 8.38 1.96
N ILE A 239 0.49 8.72 1.13
CA ILE A 239 0.28 8.98 -0.30
C ILE A 239 1.26 8.16 -1.12
N SER A 240 0.74 7.60 -2.22
CA SER A 240 1.53 6.81 -3.15
C SER A 240 1.42 7.40 -4.54
N LEU A 241 2.56 7.90 -5.05
CA LEU A 241 2.69 8.35 -6.45
C LEU A 241 2.42 7.23 -7.44
N LEU A 242 2.94 6.04 -7.15
CA LEU A 242 2.83 4.88 -8.03
C LEU A 242 1.38 4.39 -8.14
N ALA A 243 0.63 4.48 -7.03
CA ALA A 243 -0.76 4.07 -6.99
C ALA A 243 -1.75 5.20 -7.32
N GLU A 244 -1.28 6.44 -7.49
CA GLU A 244 -2.11 7.64 -7.70
C GLU A 244 -3.21 7.76 -6.62
N ARG A 245 -2.87 7.40 -5.38
CA ARG A 245 -3.83 7.26 -4.27
C ARG A 245 -3.25 7.80 -2.96
N ALA A 246 -4.11 8.39 -2.14
CA ALA A 246 -3.85 8.66 -0.74
C ALA A 246 -4.76 7.81 0.14
N VAL A 247 -4.21 7.30 1.25
CA VAL A 247 -4.91 6.58 2.31
C VAL A 247 -4.82 7.43 3.56
N ILE A 248 -5.96 7.97 3.99
CA ILE A 248 -6.07 8.89 5.11
C ILE A 248 -6.92 8.26 6.21
N THR A 249 -6.35 8.10 7.39
CA THR A 249 -7.11 7.75 8.61
C THR A 249 -7.48 9.05 9.31
N HIS A 250 -8.78 9.30 9.48
CA HIS A 250 -9.32 10.54 10.00
C HIS A 250 -10.52 10.31 10.92
N ASP A 251 -10.78 11.30 11.77
CA ASP A 251 -12.01 11.37 12.56
C ASP A 251 -13.13 11.96 11.71
N VAL A 252 -14.19 11.17 11.47
CA VAL A 252 -15.34 11.51 10.62
C VAL A 252 -16.13 12.69 11.19
N THR A 253 -16.07 12.92 12.50
CA THR A 253 -16.77 14.07 13.12
C THR A 253 -16.07 15.40 12.87
N LYS A 254 -14.76 15.35 12.61
CA LYS A 254 -13.93 16.54 12.39
C LYS A 254 -13.73 16.84 10.92
N ILE A 255 -13.52 15.81 10.10
CA ILE A 255 -13.31 15.94 8.67
C ILE A 255 -14.00 14.81 7.91
N SER A 256 -14.80 15.15 6.89
CA SER A 256 -15.50 14.17 6.06
C SER A 256 -14.63 13.70 4.88
N ALA A 257 -14.97 12.55 4.29
CA ALA A 257 -14.30 12.04 3.09
C ALA A 257 -14.36 13.04 1.92
N ASP A 258 -15.49 13.75 1.75
CA ASP A 258 -15.66 14.77 0.72
C ASP A 258 -14.77 15.99 0.98
N GLN A 259 -14.64 16.42 2.24
CA GLN A 259 -13.74 17.51 2.62
C GLN A 259 -12.27 17.16 2.38
N ILE A 260 -11.90 15.89 2.55
CA ILE A 260 -10.55 15.41 2.22
C ILE A 260 -10.31 15.52 0.71
N ALA A 261 -11.26 15.08 -0.12
CA ALA A 261 -11.15 15.23 -1.58
C ALA A 261 -11.09 16.71 -1.99
N GLU A 262 -11.96 17.56 -1.44
CA GLU A 262 -11.96 19.00 -1.70
C GLU A 262 -10.63 19.66 -1.30
N THR A 263 -10.04 19.26 -0.17
CA THR A 263 -8.73 19.75 0.26
C THR A 263 -7.63 19.40 -0.75
N ILE A 264 -7.70 18.22 -1.39
CA ILE A 264 -6.75 17.80 -2.42
C ILE A 264 -7.00 18.57 -3.73
N GLU A 265 -8.26 18.77 -4.12
CA GLU A 265 -8.65 19.59 -5.27
C GLU A 265 -8.20 21.05 -5.13
N ASP A 266 -8.25 21.59 -3.91
CA ASP A 266 -7.75 22.92 -3.59
C ASP A 266 -6.24 23.01 -3.79
N ARG A 267 -5.49 21.92 -3.57
CA ARG A 267 -4.06 21.85 -3.90
C ARG A 267 -3.77 21.71 -5.39
N GLY A 268 -4.80 21.69 -6.24
CA GLY A 268 -4.69 21.68 -7.69
C GLY A 268 -4.58 20.29 -8.31
N PHE A 269 -5.00 19.25 -7.58
CA PHE A 269 -5.03 17.88 -8.06
C PHE A 269 -6.46 17.36 -8.03
N ASP A 270 -6.97 16.82 -9.14
CA ASP A 270 -8.34 16.28 -9.16
C ASP A 270 -8.42 15.04 -8.26
N ALA A 271 -9.42 14.97 -7.37
CA ALA A 271 -9.49 13.94 -6.34
C ALA A 271 -10.86 13.28 -6.27
N ALA A 272 -10.88 11.94 -6.16
CA ALA A 272 -12.12 11.18 -6.06
C ALA A 272 -12.04 10.16 -4.92
N VAL A 273 -13.03 10.17 -4.03
CA VAL A 273 -13.13 9.19 -2.94
C VAL A 273 -13.44 7.80 -3.53
N LEU A 274 -12.56 6.84 -3.31
CA LEU A 274 -12.74 5.46 -3.77
C LEU A 274 -13.49 4.62 -2.74
N SER A 275 -13.10 4.74 -1.47
CA SER A 275 -13.71 3.99 -0.37
C SER A 275 -13.46 4.68 0.95
N THR A 276 -14.43 4.55 1.86
CA THR A 276 -14.30 4.94 3.26
C THR A 276 -14.67 3.74 4.11
N THR A 277 -13.70 3.21 4.85
CA THR A 277 -13.87 2.10 5.80
C THR A 277 -13.82 2.66 7.21
N PHE A 278 -14.92 2.56 7.94
CA PHE A 278 -14.98 2.96 9.34
C PHE A 278 -14.24 1.92 10.21
N ASP A 279 -13.33 2.37 11.06
CA ASP A 279 -12.77 1.56 12.14
C ASP A 279 -13.85 1.39 13.20
N VAL A 280 -14.77 0.46 12.94
CA VAL A 280 -15.70 -0.01 13.96
C VAL A 280 -14.87 -0.89 14.91
N GLN A 281 -14.28 -0.28 15.94
CA GLN A 281 -13.64 -1.00 17.03
C GLN A 281 -14.62 -1.81 17.91
N ASP A 282 -15.86 -2.01 17.45
CA ASP A 282 -16.89 -2.76 18.17
C ASP A 282 -17.26 -4.09 17.49
N ILE A 283 -16.26 -4.78 16.94
CA ILE A 283 -16.36 -6.22 16.70
C ILE A 283 -15.16 -6.91 17.31
N GLY A 284 -15.29 -7.29 18.58
CA GLY A 284 -14.21 -7.82 19.41
C GLY A 284 -13.23 -8.74 18.68
N ALA A 285 -11.94 -8.57 19.02
CA ALA A 285 -10.77 -9.29 18.53
C ALA A 285 -11.12 -10.65 17.90
N GLY A 286 -11.18 -10.68 16.57
CA GLY A 286 -11.49 -11.88 15.80
C GLY A 286 -12.79 -11.86 15.00
N THR A 287 -13.30 -10.70 14.56
CA THR A 287 -14.44 -10.69 13.62
C THR A 287 -14.11 -9.86 12.37
N THR A 288 -14.35 -10.44 11.21
CA THR A 288 -14.09 -9.88 9.88
C THR A 288 -15.41 -9.68 9.15
N THR A 289 -15.53 -8.60 8.36
CA THR A 289 -16.70 -8.38 7.50
C THR A 289 -16.35 -8.76 6.07
N ALA A 290 -17.12 -9.68 5.47
CA ALA A 290 -17.04 -10.01 4.04
C ALA A 290 -18.30 -9.50 3.31
N GLN A 291 -18.12 -9.12 2.05
CA GLN A 291 -19.22 -8.77 1.16
C GLN A 291 -19.32 -9.83 0.06
N PHE A 292 -20.54 -10.26 -0.23
CA PHE A 292 -20.85 -11.22 -1.27
C PHE A 292 -21.86 -10.62 -2.22
N LYS A 293 -21.65 -10.80 -3.52
CA LYS A 293 -22.63 -10.47 -4.54
C LYS A 293 -23.51 -11.69 -4.80
N ILE A 294 -24.82 -11.51 -4.60
CA ILE A 294 -25.80 -12.58 -4.70
C ILE A 294 -26.41 -12.57 -6.10
N TYR A 295 -26.46 -13.73 -6.73
CA TYR A 295 -27.10 -13.95 -8.03
C TYR A 295 -28.27 -14.92 -7.85
N GLY A 296 -29.40 -14.61 -8.48
CA GLY A 296 -30.62 -15.43 -8.38
C GLY A 296 -31.93 -14.66 -8.18
N ASN A 297 -31.92 -13.32 -8.27
CA ASN A 297 -33.08 -12.45 -8.08
C ASN A 297 -33.79 -12.69 -6.73
N PRO A 298 -33.15 -12.32 -5.60
CA PRO A 298 -33.72 -12.55 -4.28
C PRO A 298 -34.96 -11.68 -4.06
N ASP A 299 -36.11 -12.31 -3.81
CA ASP A 299 -37.30 -11.62 -3.30
C ASP A 299 -37.11 -11.19 -1.83
N ALA A 300 -37.86 -10.19 -1.38
CA ALA A 300 -37.74 -9.65 -0.02
C ALA A 300 -38.01 -10.68 1.10
N THR A 301 -38.74 -11.76 0.80
CA THR A 301 -38.94 -12.90 1.70
C THR A 301 -37.71 -13.79 1.75
N VAL A 302 -37.16 -14.17 0.59
CA VAL A 302 -35.95 -14.99 0.45
C VAL A 302 -34.75 -14.28 1.09
N ALA A 303 -34.65 -12.96 0.95
CA ALA A 303 -33.60 -12.18 1.57
C ALA A 303 -33.60 -12.25 3.10
N LYS A 304 -34.78 -12.15 3.73
CA LYS A 304 -34.92 -12.26 5.19
C LYS A 304 -34.66 -13.68 5.68
N GLU A 305 -35.11 -14.69 4.94
CA GLU A 305 -34.84 -16.09 5.27
C GLU A 305 -33.34 -16.38 5.21
N LEU A 306 -32.65 -15.88 4.18
CA LEU A 306 -31.20 -15.98 4.04
C LEU A 306 -30.46 -15.28 5.19
N GLU A 307 -30.85 -14.05 5.56
CA GLU A 307 -30.26 -13.32 6.69
C GLU A 307 -30.40 -14.09 8.01
N ILE A 308 -31.59 -14.64 8.29
CA ILE A 308 -31.85 -15.42 9.50
C ILE A 308 -30.98 -16.69 9.52
N LYS A 309 -30.89 -17.39 8.39
CA LYS A 309 -30.12 -18.64 8.28
C LYS A 309 -28.63 -18.40 8.44
N ILE A 310 -28.08 -17.37 7.79
CA ILE A 310 -26.67 -17.00 7.91
C ILE A 310 -26.34 -16.52 9.32
N ARG A 311 -27.24 -15.76 9.96
CA ARG A 311 -27.09 -15.37 11.37
C ARG A 311 -27.19 -16.55 12.33
N GLY A 312 -27.86 -17.63 11.93
CA GLY A 312 -27.92 -18.88 12.67
C GLY A 312 -26.64 -19.73 12.62
N LEU A 313 -25.68 -19.39 11.74
CA LEU A 313 -24.41 -20.09 11.65
C LEU A 313 -23.50 -19.73 12.84
N VAL A 314 -22.86 -20.74 13.41
CA VAL A 314 -21.92 -20.56 14.52
C VAL A 314 -20.72 -19.75 14.04
N GLY A 315 -20.46 -18.61 14.68
CA GLY A 315 -19.38 -17.71 14.31
C GLY A 315 -19.81 -16.48 13.50
N VAL A 316 -21.06 -16.38 13.07
CA VAL A 316 -21.61 -15.17 12.42
C VAL A 316 -22.24 -14.25 13.47
N LYS A 317 -21.87 -12.96 13.48
CA LYS A 317 -22.44 -11.93 14.38
C LYS A 317 -23.59 -11.18 13.73
N SER A 318 -23.43 -10.79 12.47
CA SER A 318 -24.47 -10.09 11.70
C SER A 318 -24.41 -10.48 10.23
N ALA A 319 -25.58 -10.52 9.59
CA ALA A 319 -25.73 -10.69 8.16
C ALA A 319 -26.84 -9.75 7.67
N SER A 320 -26.60 -9.01 6.60
CA SER A 320 -27.57 -8.10 5.99
C SER A 320 -27.46 -8.13 4.46
N LEU A 321 -28.58 -8.35 3.78
CA LEU A 321 -28.68 -8.36 2.32
C LEU A 321 -29.36 -7.08 1.81
N SER A 322 -28.59 -6.28 1.07
CA SER A 322 -29.11 -5.12 0.36
C SER A 322 -29.67 -5.52 -1.00
N LEU A 323 -31.01 -5.50 -1.13
CA LEU A 323 -31.76 -5.80 -2.36
C LEU A 323 -31.53 -4.78 -3.48
N SER A 324 -31.11 -3.55 -3.17
CA SER A 324 -30.85 -2.52 -4.19
C SER A 324 -29.53 -2.73 -4.92
N THR A 325 -28.59 -3.44 -4.28
CA THR A 325 -27.23 -3.66 -4.78
C THR A 325 -26.91 -5.15 -4.97
N ASP A 326 -27.85 -6.04 -4.69
CA ASP A 326 -27.67 -7.50 -4.63
C ASP A 326 -26.44 -7.91 -3.81
N ARG A 327 -26.19 -7.22 -2.70
CA ARG A 327 -24.99 -7.40 -1.86
C ARG A 327 -25.34 -7.85 -0.46
N LEU A 328 -24.80 -9.00 -0.08
CA LEU A 328 -24.85 -9.56 1.26
C LEU A 328 -23.58 -9.14 2.02
N SER A 329 -23.73 -8.46 3.15
CA SER A 329 -22.63 -8.17 4.07
C SER A 329 -22.74 -9.07 5.29
N VAL A 330 -21.67 -9.79 5.61
CA VAL A 330 -21.62 -10.74 6.74
C VAL A 330 -20.43 -10.41 7.63
N ALA A 331 -20.68 -10.14 8.91
CA ALA A 331 -19.64 -10.05 9.93
C ALA A 331 -19.53 -11.39 10.65
N TYR A 332 -18.37 -12.05 10.52
CA TYR A 332 -18.15 -13.41 11.02
C TYR A 332 -16.74 -13.56 11.61
N ASN A 333 -16.56 -14.54 12.48
CA ASN A 333 -15.25 -14.86 13.05
C ASN A 333 -14.51 -15.88 12.16
N PRO A 334 -13.40 -15.49 11.50
CA PRO A 334 -12.67 -16.36 10.59
C PRO A 334 -12.01 -17.57 11.27
N ALA A 335 -11.82 -17.55 12.59
CA ALA A 335 -11.30 -18.69 13.34
C ALA A 335 -12.36 -19.79 13.58
N VAL A 336 -13.65 -19.47 13.44
CA VAL A 336 -14.78 -20.37 13.73
C VAL A 336 -15.48 -20.81 12.45
N ILE A 337 -15.66 -19.90 11.49
CA ILE A 337 -16.32 -20.18 10.22
C ILE A 337 -15.56 -19.54 9.07
N GLY A 338 -15.26 -20.33 8.03
CA GLY A 338 -14.62 -19.84 6.82
C GLY A 338 -15.63 -19.32 5.79
N MET A 339 -15.18 -18.46 4.87
CA MET A 339 -16.03 -17.89 3.80
C MET A 339 -16.74 -18.96 2.96
N ARG A 340 -16.12 -20.14 2.79
CA ARG A 340 -16.68 -21.29 2.06
C ARG A 340 -18.01 -21.76 2.66
N ALA A 341 -18.08 -21.87 3.98
CA ALA A 341 -19.30 -22.33 4.66
C ALA A 341 -20.45 -21.32 4.50
N ILE A 342 -20.12 -20.03 4.42
CA ILE A 342 -21.10 -18.96 4.17
C ILE A 342 -21.63 -19.05 2.74
N VAL A 343 -20.75 -19.25 1.75
CA VAL A 343 -21.14 -19.43 0.33
C VAL A 343 -21.98 -20.70 0.15
N GLU A 344 -21.57 -21.83 0.73
CA GLU A 344 -22.33 -23.08 0.69
C GLU A 344 -23.72 -22.95 1.33
N ALA A 345 -23.84 -22.20 2.43
CA ALA A 345 -25.12 -21.92 3.06
C ALA A 345 -26.05 -21.10 2.16
N VAL A 346 -25.49 -20.23 1.31
CA VAL A 346 -26.24 -19.46 0.31
C VAL A 346 -26.64 -20.34 -0.87
N GLU A 347 -25.73 -21.19 -1.37
CA GLU A 347 -25.99 -22.14 -2.47
C GLU A 347 -27.09 -23.15 -2.13
N GLN A 348 -27.20 -23.56 -0.86
CA GLN A 348 -28.29 -24.43 -0.38
C GLN A 348 -29.69 -23.80 -0.51
N GLU A 349 -29.79 -22.46 -0.57
CA GLU A 349 -31.04 -21.74 -0.82
C GLU A 349 -31.32 -21.54 -2.33
N GLY A 350 -30.49 -22.11 -3.19
CA GLY A 350 -30.61 -21.96 -4.65
C GLY A 350 -30.12 -20.61 -5.18
N LEU A 351 -29.38 -19.85 -4.37
CA LEU A 351 -28.76 -18.58 -4.73
C LEU A 351 -27.25 -18.78 -4.92
N ASN A 352 -26.65 -18.06 -5.88
CA ASN A 352 -25.20 -18.10 -6.07
C ASN A 352 -24.54 -16.90 -5.39
N ALA A 353 -23.49 -17.12 -4.62
CA ALA A 353 -22.72 -16.05 -3.99
C ALA A 353 -21.29 -16.00 -4.56
N LEU A 354 -20.89 -14.84 -5.06
CA LEU A 354 -19.50 -14.55 -5.39
C LEU A 354 -18.94 -13.59 -4.34
N VAL A 355 -17.69 -13.77 -3.91
CA VAL A 355 -17.05 -12.79 -3.03
C VAL A 355 -16.95 -11.48 -3.81
N ALA A 356 -17.52 -10.42 -3.24
CA ALA A 356 -17.41 -9.11 -3.82
C ALA A 356 -16.17 -8.45 -3.23
N ASP A 357 -15.04 -8.59 -3.90
CA ASP A 357 -13.95 -7.65 -3.63
C ASP A 357 -14.46 -6.26 -4.01
N SER A 358 -14.40 -5.34 -3.05
CA SER A 358 -14.72 -3.92 -3.24
C SER A 358 -13.89 -3.27 -4.38
N GLN A 359 -12.91 -4.00 -4.91
CA GLN A 359 -11.96 -3.58 -5.93
C GLN A 359 -12.40 -3.90 -7.37
N ASP A 360 -13.21 -4.93 -7.64
CA ASP A 360 -13.38 -5.44 -9.02
C ASP A 360 -14.19 -4.53 -9.96
N ASN A 361 -15.33 -4.02 -9.50
CA ASN A 361 -16.10 -3.05 -10.28
C ASN A 361 -15.36 -1.71 -10.43
N ASN A 362 -14.60 -1.32 -9.39
CA ASN A 362 -13.79 -0.11 -9.41
C ASN A 362 -12.61 -0.24 -10.38
N ALA A 363 -11.94 -1.40 -10.42
CA ALA A 363 -10.83 -1.66 -11.33
C ALA A 363 -11.22 -1.62 -12.81
N GLN A 364 -12.42 -2.13 -13.15
CA GLN A 364 -12.94 -2.04 -14.52
C GLN A 364 -13.31 -0.60 -14.91
N LEU A 365 -13.97 0.14 -14.01
CA LEU A 365 -14.30 1.55 -14.24
C LEU A 365 -13.05 2.44 -14.33
N GLU A 366 -12.04 2.17 -13.50
CA GLU A 366 -10.74 2.85 -13.50
C GLU A 366 -9.95 2.56 -14.78
N SER A 367 -9.97 1.34 -15.29
CA SER A 367 -9.36 0.98 -16.58
C SER A 367 -10.02 1.71 -17.76
N LEU A 368 -11.35 1.84 -17.74
CA LEU A 368 -12.11 2.60 -18.74
C LEU A 368 -11.84 4.12 -18.63
N ALA A 369 -11.78 4.66 -17.42
CA ALA A 369 -11.44 6.06 -17.16
C ALA A 369 -10.04 6.41 -17.67
N LYS A 370 -9.02 5.60 -17.37
CA LYS A 370 -7.64 5.80 -17.86
C LYS A 370 -7.56 5.73 -19.38
N THR A 371 -8.32 4.83 -20.02
CA THR A 371 -8.37 4.75 -21.49
C THR A 371 -8.98 6.02 -22.10
N ARG A 372 -10.06 6.54 -21.50
CA ARG A 372 -10.68 7.79 -21.93
C ARG A 372 -9.70 8.96 -21.81
N GLU A 373 -9.00 9.08 -20.69
CA GLU A 373 -8.05 10.17 -20.45
C GLU A 373 -6.94 10.21 -21.53
N ILE A 374 -6.37 9.04 -21.88
CA ILE A 374 -5.38 8.93 -22.96
C ILE A 374 -5.96 9.43 -24.30
N THR A 375 -7.22 9.09 -24.60
CA THR A 375 -7.86 9.56 -25.84
C THR A 375 -8.14 11.06 -25.84
N GLU A 376 -8.45 11.65 -24.68
CA GLU A 376 -8.65 13.09 -24.53
C GLU A 376 -7.34 13.85 -24.79
N TRP A 377 -6.23 13.42 -24.17
CA TRP A 377 -4.91 14.01 -24.40
C TRP A 377 -4.42 13.81 -25.84
N ARG A 378 -4.69 12.64 -26.44
CA ARG A 378 -4.39 12.39 -27.85
C ARG A 378 -5.16 13.34 -28.77
N THR A 379 -6.42 13.59 -28.47
CA THR A 379 -7.27 14.49 -29.26
C THR A 379 -6.84 15.94 -29.07
N ALA A 380 -6.52 16.35 -27.84
CA ALA A 380 -5.96 17.66 -27.54
C ALA A 380 -4.64 17.89 -28.30
N PHE A 381 -3.71 16.94 -28.25
CA PHE A 381 -2.45 17.03 -29.01
C PHE A 381 -2.67 17.09 -30.52
N ARG A 382 -3.56 16.26 -31.07
CA ARG A 382 -3.85 16.28 -32.52
C ARG A 382 -4.48 17.60 -32.96
N THR A 383 -5.37 18.16 -32.13
CA THR A 383 -6.01 19.45 -32.42
C THR A 383 -5.03 20.61 -32.25
N SER A 384 -4.18 20.62 -31.22
CA SER A 384 -3.13 21.65 -31.09
C SER A 384 -2.15 21.59 -32.25
N LEU A 385 -1.70 20.40 -32.65
CA LEU A 385 -0.77 20.21 -33.76
C LEU A 385 -1.35 20.71 -35.09
N PHE A 386 -2.66 20.49 -35.33
CA PHE A 386 -3.34 20.97 -36.52
C PHE A 386 -3.29 22.50 -36.68
N PHE A 387 -3.38 23.24 -35.57
CA PHE A 387 -3.30 24.70 -35.58
C PHE A 387 -1.86 25.23 -35.44
N ALA A 388 -0.99 24.54 -34.69
CA ALA A 388 0.38 24.96 -34.43
C ALA A 388 1.28 24.83 -35.67
N VAL A 389 1.09 23.80 -36.50
CA VAL A 389 1.91 23.60 -37.71
C VAL A 389 1.74 24.75 -38.71
N PRO A 390 0.52 25.19 -39.08
CA PRO A 390 0.35 26.38 -39.90
C PRO A 390 0.95 27.65 -39.28
N VAL A 391 0.79 27.88 -37.96
CA VAL A 391 1.37 29.05 -37.27
C VAL A 391 2.90 29.02 -37.35
N PHE A 392 3.53 27.87 -37.15
CA PHE A 392 4.98 27.72 -37.29
C PHE A 392 5.46 27.97 -38.72
N ILE A 393 4.72 27.46 -39.71
CA ILE A 393 5.06 27.67 -41.12
C ILE A 393 4.97 29.16 -41.48
N ILE A 394 3.91 29.84 -41.05
CA ILE A 394 3.67 31.25 -41.37
C ILE A 394 4.62 32.18 -40.57
N GLY A 395 4.81 31.90 -39.28
CA GLY A 395 5.60 32.74 -38.37
C GLY A 395 7.11 32.58 -38.52
N MET A 396 7.60 31.37 -38.80
CA MET A 396 9.03 31.07 -38.80
C MET A 396 9.57 30.60 -40.16
N VAL A 397 8.86 29.70 -40.86
CA VAL A 397 9.39 29.04 -42.07
C VAL A 397 9.30 29.92 -43.31
N LEU A 398 8.15 30.53 -43.60
CA LEU A 398 7.96 31.39 -44.78
C LEU A 398 8.91 32.60 -44.81
N PRO A 399 9.09 33.39 -43.73
CA PRO A 399 10.00 34.54 -43.76
C PRO A 399 11.48 34.16 -43.92
N MET A 400 11.88 32.95 -43.50
CA MET A 400 13.27 32.49 -43.61
C MET A 400 13.56 31.71 -44.91
N ALA A 401 12.62 30.89 -45.38
CA ALA A 401 12.85 29.95 -46.47
C ALA A 401 12.42 30.46 -47.85
N LEU A 402 11.35 31.26 -47.94
CA LEU A 402 10.80 31.73 -49.22
C LEU A 402 10.31 33.19 -49.10
N PRO A 403 11.23 34.17 -49.07
CA PRO A 403 10.87 35.59 -48.99
C PRO A 403 9.97 36.09 -50.13
N SER A 404 9.99 35.39 -51.28
CA SER A 404 9.20 35.69 -52.48
C SER A 404 7.74 35.21 -52.43
N LEU A 405 7.39 34.29 -51.52
CA LEU A 405 6.03 33.74 -51.33
C LEU A 405 5.42 34.17 -49.99
N ASP A 406 5.97 35.20 -49.34
CA ASP A 406 5.47 35.70 -48.06
C ASP A 406 4.16 36.48 -48.26
N PHE A 407 3.05 35.75 -48.34
CA PHE A 407 1.69 36.29 -48.27
C PHE A 407 1.44 37.08 -46.97
N GLY A 408 2.30 36.91 -45.95
CA GLY A 408 2.26 37.66 -44.71
C GLY A 408 2.58 39.14 -44.87
N ASN A 409 3.27 39.56 -45.93
CA ASN A 409 3.59 40.97 -46.17
C ASN A 409 2.43 41.78 -46.79
N ILE A 410 1.29 41.15 -47.07
CA ILE A 410 0.09 41.86 -47.54
C ILE A 410 -0.49 42.67 -46.37
N SER A 411 -0.43 44.00 -46.49
CA SER A 411 -1.02 44.93 -45.52
C SER A 411 -2.53 45.08 -45.77
N LEU A 412 -3.35 44.65 -44.81
CA LEU A 412 -4.81 44.91 -44.84
C LEU A 412 -5.13 46.35 -44.43
N LEU A 413 -4.40 46.84 -43.43
CA LEU A 413 -4.46 48.19 -42.88
C LEU A 413 -3.02 48.68 -42.66
N PRO A 414 -2.76 49.99 -42.57
CA PRO A 414 -1.45 50.51 -42.19
C PRO A 414 -1.02 49.89 -40.84
N GLY A 415 0.05 49.09 -40.84
CA GLY A 415 0.58 48.42 -39.64
C GLY A 415 -0.02 47.06 -39.30
N LEU A 416 -1.03 46.59 -40.05
CA LEU A 416 -1.64 45.27 -39.85
C LEU A 416 -1.40 44.34 -41.04
N PHE A 417 -0.59 43.31 -40.80
CA PHE A 417 -0.16 42.34 -41.79
C PHE A 417 -1.05 41.09 -41.75
N LEU A 418 -1.43 40.58 -42.93
CA LEU A 418 -2.32 39.42 -43.07
C LEU A 418 -1.77 38.18 -42.35
N GLY A 419 -0.45 37.97 -42.38
CA GLY A 419 0.20 36.85 -41.71
C GLY A 419 0.00 36.87 -40.20
N ASP A 420 0.17 38.03 -39.57
CA ASP A 420 0.07 38.20 -38.11
C ASP A 420 -1.39 38.04 -37.64
N VAL A 421 -2.36 38.50 -38.43
CA VAL A 421 -3.80 38.31 -38.17
C VAL A 421 -4.18 36.83 -38.26
N ILE A 422 -3.67 36.11 -39.27
CA ILE A 422 -3.89 34.66 -39.40
C ILE A 422 -3.25 33.92 -38.22
N CYS A 423 -2.02 34.28 -37.84
CA CYS A 423 -1.35 33.70 -36.68
C CYS A 423 -2.13 33.93 -35.38
N LEU A 424 -2.66 35.14 -35.16
CA LEU A 424 -3.53 35.45 -34.03
C LEU A 424 -4.79 34.56 -34.03
N ALA A 425 -5.47 34.46 -35.17
CA ALA A 425 -6.70 33.68 -35.32
C ALA A 425 -6.47 32.18 -35.09
N LEU A 426 -5.36 31.62 -35.57
CA LEU A 426 -5.00 30.22 -35.37
C LEU A 426 -4.48 29.92 -33.95
N THR A 427 -3.87 30.91 -33.30
CA THR A 427 -3.35 30.78 -31.93
C THR A 427 -4.47 30.81 -30.89
N MET A 428 -5.54 31.58 -31.12
CA MET A 428 -6.62 31.78 -30.15
C MET A 428 -7.31 30.46 -29.72
N PRO A 429 -7.68 29.51 -30.62
CA PRO A 429 -8.23 28.21 -30.22
C PRO A 429 -7.25 27.35 -29.42
N VAL A 430 -5.95 27.43 -29.69
CA VAL A 430 -4.92 26.68 -28.95
C VAL A 430 -4.76 27.28 -27.56
N GLN A 431 -4.63 28.61 -27.46
CA GLN A 431 -4.41 29.34 -26.22
C GLN A 431 -5.61 29.26 -25.26
N PHE A 432 -6.83 29.48 -25.75
CA PHE A 432 -8.03 29.56 -24.89
C PHE A 432 -8.94 28.33 -24.97
N GLY A 433 -8.77 27.46 -25.96
CA GLY A 433 -9.50 26.20 -26.05
C GLY A 433 -8.76 25.10 -25.27
N ILE A 434 -7.63 24.65 -25.82
CA ILE A 434 -6.81 23.58 -25.22
C ILE A 434 -6.13 24.09 -23.95
N GLY A 435 -5.63 25.32 -23.99
CA GLY A 435 -5.03 26.00 -22.84
C GLY A 435 -5.96 26.15 -21.64
N LYS A 436 -7.29 26.17 -21.83
CA LYS A 436 -8.29 26.39 -20.76
C LYS A 436 -8.11 25.46 -19.57
N ARG A 437 -7.79 24.19 -19.81
CA ARG A 437 -7.55 23.20 -18.76
C ARG A 437 -6.42 23.63 -17.84
N PHE A 438 -5.32 24.08 -18.44
CA PHE A 438 -4.20 24.62 -17.68
C PHE A 438 -4.64 25.87 -16.91
N TYR A 439 -5.45 26.78 -17.49
CA TYR A 439 -5.80 28.06 -16.83
C TYR A 439 -6.57 27.83 -15.53
N ILE A 440 -7.48 26.86 -15.55
CA ILE A 440 -8.25 26.47 -14.37
C ILE A 440 -7.32 25.89 -13.30
N SER A 441 -6.44 24.95 -13.69
CA SER A 441 -5.45 24.32 -12.80
C SER A 441 -4.53 25.35 -12.14
N ALA A 442 -3.93 26.24 -12.94
CA ALA A 442 -3.04 27.28 -12.45
C ALA A 442 -3.74 28.27 -11.51
N TYR A 443 -4.98 28.66 -11.81
CA TYR A 443 -5.73 29.57 -10.94
C TYR A 443 -6.03 28.93 -9.57
N LYS A 444 -6.47 27.67 -9.55
CA LYS A 444 -6.67 26.91 -8.30
C LYS A 444 -5.36 26.83 -7.49
N SER A 445 -4.26 26.46 -8.15
CA SER A 445 -2.93 26.31 -7.54
C SER A 445 -2.38 27.60 -6.93
N VAL A 446 -2.55 28.75 -7.60
CA VAL A 446 -2.09 30.06 -7.09
C VAL A 446 -2.93 30.54 -5.91
N LYS A 447 -4.25 30.33 -5.93
CA LYS A 447 -5.15 30.73 -4.84
C LYS A 447 -4.76 30.09 -3.50
N HIS A 448 -4.23 28.87 -3.53
CA HIS A 448 -3.88 28.10 -2.34
C HIS A 448 -2.37 28.11 -2.02
N GLY A 449 -1.58 28.96 -2.70
CA GLY A 449 -0.18 29.20 -2.36
C GLY A 449 0.80 28.10 -2.78
N SER A 450 0.40 27.19 -3.67
CA SER A 450 1.24 26.07 -4.12
C SER A 450 1.40 26.08 -5.65
N PRO A 451 2.27 26.92 -6.23
CA PRO A 451 2.41 27.05 -7.68
C PRO A 451 2.93 25.75 -8.34
N THR A 452 2.16 25.21 -9.28
CA THR A 452 2.49 23.97 -10.02
C THR A 452 3.12 24.26 -11.40
N MET A 453 3.52 23.21 -12.14
CA MET A 453 4.04 23.33 -13.51
C MET A 453 3.10 24.15 -14.42
N ASP A 454 1.79 23.96 -14.27
CA ASP A 454 0.78 24.62 -15.10
C ASP A 454 0.79 26.15 -14.93
N VAL A 455 1.16 26.65 -13.75
CA VAL A 455 1.31 28.10 -13.47
C VAL A 455 2.41 28.71 -14.33
N LEU A 456 3.57 28.06 -14.39
CA LEU A 456 4.71 28.53 -15.19
C LEU A 456 4.37 28.55 -16.69
N VAL A 457 3.72 27.49 -17.16
CA VAL A 457 3.29 27.34 -18.55
C VAL A 457 2.35 28.48 -18.95
N ILE A 458 1.40 28.82 -18.09
CA ILE A 458 0.40 29.83 -18.40
C ILE A 458 0.96 31.22 -18.34
N LEU A 459 1.80 31.50 -17.35
CA LEU A 459 2.46 32.79 -17.27
C LEU A 459 3.29 33.04 -18.53
N GLY A 460 4.07 32.04 -18.98
CA GLY A 460 4.88 32.14 -20.19
C GLY A 460 4.06 32.31 -21.47
N THR A 461 3.08 31.43 -21.69
CA THR A 461 2.25 31.45 -22.91
C THR A 461 1.35 32.70 -22.96
N SER A 462 0.76 33.10 -21.83
CA SER A 462 -0.05 34.33 -21.76
C SER A 462 0.81 35.56 -22.03
N CYS A 463 2.01 35.64 -21.44
CA CYS A 463 2.93 36.76 -21.68
C CYS A 463 3.29 36.87 -23.16
N ALA A 464 3.64 35.76 -23.82
CA ALA A 464 3.94 35.74 -25.25
C ALA A 464 2.73 36.15 -26.12
N PHE A 465 1.54 35.67 -25.78
CA PHE A 465 0.31 36.00 -26.49
C PHE A 465 -0.04 37.48 -26.36
N PHE A 466 -0.11 38.02 -25.14
CA PHE A 466 -0.46 39.41 -24.91
C PHE A 466 0.61 40.39 -25.43
N PHE A 467 1.89 40.03 -25.32
CA PHE A 467 2.96 40.80 -25.94
C PHE A 467 2.78 40.91 -27.46
N SER A 468 2.42 39.80 -28.12
CA SER A 468 2.21 39.78 -29.57
C SER A 468 1.00 40.61 -29.99
N VAL A 469 -0.10 40.54 -29.24
CA VAL A 469 -1.29 41.39 -29.45
C VAL A 469 -0.94 42.87 -29.23
N PHE A 470 -0.16 43.17 -28.18
CA PHE A 470 0.30 44.54 -27.90
C PHE A 470 1.21 45.08 -29.01
N ALA A 471 2.15 44.26 -29.51
CA ALA A 471 3.02 44.65 -30.62
C ALA A 471 2.23 44.96 -31.91
N MET A 472 1.20 44.15 -32.21
CA MET A 472 0.27 44.45 -33.32
C MET A 472 -0.48 45.76 -33.10
N LEU A 473 -0.94 46.03 -31.87
CA LEU A 473 -1.66 47.26 -31.54
C LEU A 473 -0.77 48.51 -31.62
N VAL A 474 0.50 48.41 -31.22
CA VAL A 474 1.47 49.50 -31.35
C VAL A 474 1.78 49.81 -32.81
N SER A 475 1.99 48.79 -33.66
CA SER A 475 2.22 48.99 -35.10
C SER A 475 1.02 49.64 -35.82
N LEU A 476 -0.20 49.37 -35.34
CA LEU A 476 -1.42 49.99 -35.83
C LEU A 476 -1.55 51.47 -35.42
N LEU A 477 -1.16 51.83 -34.19
CA LEU A 477 -1.38 53.17 -33.63
C LEU A 477 -0.22 54.16 -33.84
N MET A 478 1.03 53.69 -33.93
CA MET A 478 2.21 54.55 -34.01
C MET A 478 2.90 54.43 -35.39
N PRO A 479 3.11 55.54 -36.11
CA PRO A 479 4.02 55.58 -37.25
C PRO A 479 5.48 55.45 -36.78
N PRO A 480 6.39 54.75 -37.49
CA PRO A 480 6.23 54.05 -38.78
C PRO A 480 5.55 52.68 -38.65
N HIS A 481 4.69 52.36 -39.61
CA HIS A 481 3.95 51.10 -39.70
C HIS A 481 4.81 49.91 -40.15
N SER A 482 5.87 49.61 -39.40
CA SER A 482 6.73 48.45 -39.63
C SER A 482 6.09 47.16 -39.10
N ARG A 483 6.45 46.02 -39.69
CA ARG A 483 5.97 44.70 -39.25
C ARG A 483 6.29 44.46 -37.77
N PRO A 484 5.29 44.16 -36.93
CA PRO A 484 5.52 43.91 -35.51
C PRO A 484 6.27 42.59 -35.32
N SER A 485 7.17 42.54 -34.33
CA SER A 485 7.81 41.30 -33.91
C SER A 485 6.86 40.48 -33.03
N THR A 486 6.01 39.67 -33.65
CA THR A 486 5.07 38.79 -32.94
C THR A 486 5.71 37.44 -32.62
N ILE A 487 5.34 36.85 -31.48
CA ILE A 487 5.83 35.56 -30.96
C ILE A 487 4.66 34.60 -30.66
N PHE A 488 3.65 34.59 -31.54
CA PHE A 488 2.48 33.71 -31.43
C PHE A 488 2.84 32.22 -31.59
N ASP A 489 3.86 31.94 -32.38
CA ASP A 489 4.49 30.62 -32.57
C ASP A 489 5.02 30.06 -31.25
N THR A 490 5.65 30.89 -30.41
CA THR A 490 6.21 30.44 -29.14
C THR A 490 5.11 29.99 -28.18
N SER A 491 4.00 30.73 -28.11
CA SER A 491 2.85 30.36 -27.28
C SER A 491 2.19 29.06 -27.75
N THR A 492 1.93 28.93 -29.04
CA THR A 492 1.27 27.74 -29.62
C THR A 492 2.14 26.49 -29.56
N MET A 493 3.45 26.62 -29.81
CA MET A 493 4.38 25.50 -29.73
C MET A 493 4.55 25.00 -28.30
N LEU A 494 4.69 25.90 -27.31
CA LEU A 494 4.80 25.48 -25.91
C LEU A 494 3.60 24.65 -25.46
N ILE A 495 2.38 25.13 -25.72
CA ILE A 495 1.16 24.36 -25.40
C ILE A 495 1.13 23.02 -26.14
N THR A 496 1.57 22.98 -27.40
CA THR A 496 1.61 21.75 -28.20
C THR A 496 2.63 20.74 -27.67
N PHE A 497 3.81 21.17 -27.24
CA PHE A 497 4.81 20.27 -26.66
C PHE A 497 4.41 19.75 -25.29
N ILE A 498 3.77 20.58 -24.46
CA ILE A 498 3.31 20.16 -23.13
C ILE A 498 2.16 19.17 -23.25
N THR A 499 1.21 19.41 -24.16
CA THR A 499 0.12 18.45 -24.44
C THR A 499 0.67 17.15 -25.03
N PHE A 500 1.73 17.19 -25.85
CA PHE A 500 2.44 16.01 -26.29
C PHE A 500 3.09 15.24 -25.14
N GLY A 501 3.78 15.95 -24.23
CA GLY A 501 4.40 15.37 -23.04
C GLY A 501 3.39 14.63 -22.16
N ARG A 502 2.26 15.29 -21.83
CA ARG A 502 1.17 14.67 -21.06
C ARG A 502 0.53 13.48 -21.77
N TYR A 503 0.41 13.53 -23.10
CA TYR A 503 -0.04 12.38 -23.89
C TYR A 503 0.92 11.19 -23.77
N LEU A 504 2.24 11.41 -23.91
CA LEU A 504 3.25 10.35 -23.80
C LEU A 504 3.29 9.76 -22.39
N GLU A 505 3.24 10.62 -21.36
CA GLU A 505 3.25 10.20 -19.96
C GLU A 505 2.05 9.29 -19.65
N ASN A 506 0.84 9.74 -19.96
CA ASN A 506 -0.39 8.97 -19.72
C ASN A 506 -0.43 7.70 -20.59
N SER A 507 0.12 7.75 -21.80
CA SER A 507 0.23 6.55 -22.65
C SER A 507 1.19 5.52 -22.04
N ALA A 508 2.34 5.94 -21.51
CA ALA A 508 3.31 5.07 -20.86
C ALA A 508 2.74 4.45 -19.57
N LYS A 509 2.12 5.27 -18.71
CA LYS A 509 1.41 4.81 -17.49
C LYS A 509 0.27 3.84 -17.82
N GLY A 510 -0.45 4.08 -18.93
CA GLY A 510 -1.50 3.19 -19.41
C GLY A 510 -0.97 1.81 -19.81
N GLN A 511 0.21 1.74 -20.44
CA GLN A 511 0.83 0.46 -20.82
C GLN A 511 1.30 -0.35 -19.61
N THR A 512 1.95 0.28 -18.64
CA THR A 512 2.38 -0.40 -17.40
C THR A 512 1.17 -0.90 -16.60
N SER A 513 0.12 -0.08 -16.48
CA SER A 513 -1.13 -0.48 -15.82
C SER A 513 -1.80 -1.67 -16.53
N LYS A 514 -1.81 -1.67 -17.87
CA LYS A 514 -2.35 -2.78 -18.66
C LYS A 514 -1.54 -4.07 -18.50
N ALA A 515 -0.21 -3.96 -18.37
CA ALA A 515 0.64 -5.11 -18.08
C ALA A 515 0.37 -5.67 -16.67
N LEU A 516 0.24 -4.82 -15.67
CA LEU A 516 -0.11 -5.22 -14.31
C LEU A 516 -1.50 -5.89 -14.25
N SER A 517 -2.50 -5.30 -14.90
CA SER A 517 -3.84 -5.89 -15.00
C SER A 517 -3.82 -7.24 -15.72
N ARG A 518 -2.99 -7.41 -16.76
CA ARG A 518 -2.79 -8.72 -17.40
C ARG A 518 -2.15 -9.75 -16.47
N LEU A 519 -1.18 -9.34 -15.65
CA LEU A 519 -0.59 -10.21 -14.62
C LEU A 519 -1.63 -10.64 -13.59
N MET A 520 -2.50 -9.73 -13.15
CA MET A 520 -3.60 -10.06 -12.24
C MET A 520 -4.60 -11.03 -12.90
N SER A 521 -4.91 -10.85 -14.19
CA SER A 521 -5.81 -11.75 -14.93
C SER A 521 -5.22 -13.13 -15.24
N LEU A 522 -3.91 -13.33 -15.04
CA LEU A 522 -3.26 -14.62 -15.21
C LEU A 522 -3.45 -15.52 -13.98
N ALA A 523 -3.88 -14.97 -12.85
CA ALA A 523 -4.27 -15.78 -11.70
C ALA A 523 -5.47 -16.65 -12.08
N PRO A 524 -5.43 -17.97 -11.82
CA PRO A 524 -6.55 -18.85 -12.09
C PRO A 524 -7.75 -18.44 -11.24
N SER A 525 -8.95 -18.40 -11.83
CA SER A 525 -10.18 -18.10 -11.12
C SER A 525 -10.71 -19.28 -10.30
N MET A 526 -10.25 -20.51 -10.59
CA MET A 526 -10.67 -21.74 -9.94
C MET A 526 -9.45 -22.53 -9.49
N ALA A 527 -9.52 -23.09 -8.28
CA ALA A 527 -8.57 -24.04 -7.73
C ALA A 527 -9.29 -25.37 -7.44
N THR A 528 -8.59 -26.50 -7.59
CA THR A 528 -9.12 -27.81 -7.17
C THR A 528 -8.47 -28.19 -5.85
N ILE A 529 -9.28 -28.52 -4.84
CA ILE A 529 -8.82 -28.95 -3.51
C ILE A 529 -9.22 -30.40 -3.25
N TYR A 530 -8.44 -31.08 -2.40
CA TYR A 530 -8.87 -32.34 -1.78
C TYR A 530 -9.72 -32.07 -0.53
N ALA A 531 -10.85 -32.77 -0.38
CA ALA A 531 -11.72 -32.61 0.77
C ALA A 531 -11.13 -33.15 2.09
N ASP A 532 -10.24 -34.14 2.01
CA ASP A 532 -9.60 -34.76 3.18
C ASP A 532 -8.06 -34.74 3.04
N PRO A 533 -7.32 -34.17 4.03
CA PRO A 533 -5.87 -34.12 3.99
C PRO A 533 -5.18 -35.48 3.96
N ILE A 534 -5.78 -36.51 4.57
CA ILE A 534 -5.23 -37.88 4.54
C ILE A 534 -5.37 -38.49 3.13
N ALA A 535 -6.48 -38.17 2.47
CA ALA A 535 -6.75 -38.58 1.11
C ALA A 535 -5.75 -37.93 0.13
N ALA A 536 -5.39 -36.66 0.36
CA ALA A 536 -4.38 -35.95 -0.41
C ALA A 536 -2.98 -36.56 -0.29
N GLU A 537 -2.53 -36.89 0.93
CA GLU A 537 -1.22 -37.50 1.18
C GLU A 537 -1.11 -38.87 0.50
N LYS A 538 -2.16 -39.68 0.59
CA LYS A 538 -2.21 -41.00 -0.06
C LYS A 538 -2.27 -40.92 -1.58
N ALA A 539 -2.95 -39.91 -2.14
CA ALA A 539 -2.96 -39.65 -3.59
C ALA A 539 -1.59 -39.18 -4.09
N ALA A 540 -0.90 -38.32 -3.33
CA ALA A 540 0.46 -37.88 -3.63
C ALA A 540 1.47 -39.05 -3.59
N GLU A 541 1.35 -39.93 -2.59
CA GLU A 541 2.15 -41.16 -2.52
C GLU A 541 1.88 -42.12 -3.70
N ALA A 542 0.61 -42.29 -4.09
CA ALA A 542 0.25 -43.14 -5.22
C ALA A 542 0.84 -42.60 -6.53
N TRP A 543 0.84 -41.29 -6.72
CA TRP A 543 1.44 -40.63 -7.87
C TRP A 543 2.97 -40.73 -7.87
N ALA A 544 3.62 -40.58 -6.71
CA ALA A 544 5.06 -40.79 -6.58
C ALA A 544 5.49 -42.25 -6.84
N LYS A 545 4.60 -43.23 -6.54
CA LYS A 545 4.81 -44.66 -6.80
C LYS A 545 4.52 -45.07 -8.26
N SER A 546 3.75 -44.29 -9.02
CA SER A 546 3.54 -44.54 -10.46
C SER A 546 4.75 -44.08 -11.27
N SER A 547 5.81 -44.90 -11.25
CA SER A 547 7.04 -44.71 -12.02
C SER A 547 6.91 -45.21 -13.47
N ASP A 548 5.81 -44.92 -14.17
CA ASP A 548 5.69 -45.29 -15.58
C ASP A 548 5.38 -44.09 -16.46
N ALA A 549 6.28 -43.90 -17.42
CA ALA A 549 6.35 -42.77 -18.33
C ALA A 549 5.26 -42.87 -19.40
N MET A 550 4.03 -42.47 -19.08
CA MET A 550 3.07 -42.03 -20.09
C MET A 550 2.09 -41.05 -19.47
N THR A 551 2.24 -39.77 -19.82
CA THR A 551 1.29 -38.70 -19.51
C THR A 551 -0.14 -39.12 -19.84
N PRO A 552 -1.10 -39.14 -18.88
CA PRO A 552 -2.50 -39.14 -19.23
C PRO A 552 -2.87 -37.72 -19.64
N ARG A 553 -2.96 -37.48 -20.96
CA ARG A 553 -3.72 -36.36 -21.48
C ARG A 553 -5.21 -36.67 -21.25
N THR A 554 -5.95 -35.69 -20.73
CA THR A 554 -7.43 -35.55 -20.72
C THR A 554 -8.24 -36.35 -19.68
N PRO A 555 -9.41 -35.82 -19.26
CA PRO A 555 -9.96 -35.98 -17.91
C PRO A 555 -10.68 -37.32 -17.73
N ARG A 556 -10.37 -38.04 -16.66
CA ARG A 556 -11.15 -39.20 -16.23
C ARG A 556 -12.43 -38.67 -15.59
N VAL A 557 -13.57 -38.92 -16.23
CA VAL A 557 -14.91 -38.63 -15.72
C VAL A 557 -15.10 -39.36 -14.37
N PRO A 558 -15.77 -38.76 -13.37
CA PRO A 558 -16.05 -39.43 -12.10
C PRO A 558 -17.07 -40.55 -12.35
N GLY A 559 -16.58 -41.77 -12.50
CA GLY A 559 -17.41 -42.95 -12.68
C GLY A 559 -16.58 -44.18 -13.01
N SER A 560 -16.64 -45.17 -12.13
CA SER A 560 -16.03 -46.51 -12.25
C SER A 560 -14.52 -46.60 -12.00
N GLU A 561 -14.15 -46.46 -10.74
CA GLU A 561 -13.47 -47.49 -9.93
C GLU A 561 -13.11 -46.82 -8.59
N GLY A 562 -13.53 -47.41 -7.48
CA GLY A 562 -13.59 -46.78 -6.15
C GLY A 562 -12.25 -46.30 -5.61
N SER A 563 -11.85 -45.09 -5.98
CA SER A 563 -10.75 -44.34 -5.36
C SER A 563 -11.36 -43.27 -4.45
N ALA A 564 -11.07 -43.39 -3.16
CA ALA A 564 -11.70 -42.66 -2.05
C ALA A 564 -11.15 -41.23 -1.89
N TYR A 565 -11.08 -40.46 -2.97
CA TYR A 565 -10.58 -39.09 -2.95
C TYR A 565 -11.69 -38.16 -3.47
N GLU A 566 -12.35 -37.43 -2.57
CA GLU A 566 -13.30 -36.38 -2.96
C GLU A 566 -12.52 -35.13 -3.39
N GLU A 567 -12.47 -34.88 -4.70
CA GLU A 567 -11.94 -33.63 -5.28
C GLU A 567 -13.08 -32.60 -5.38
N LYS A 568 -12.82 -31.35 -4.97
CA LYS A 568 -13.76 -30.24 -5.12
C LYS A 568 -13.10 -29.08 -5.84
N SER A 569 -13.71 -28.60 -6.92
CA SER A 569 -13.29 -27.36 -7.59
C SER A 569 -13.99 -26.18 -6.92
N ILE A 570 -13.22 -25.19 -6.48
CA ILE A 570 -13.68 -23.98 -5.82
C ILE A 570 -13.04 -22.74 -6.45
N PRO A 571 -13.72 -21.58 -6.42
CA PRO A 571 -13.08 -20.31 -6.73
C PRO A 571 -11.83 -20.07 -5.87
N THR A 572 -10.77 -19.52 -6.46
CA THR A 572 -9.49 -19.29 -5.78
C THR A 572 -9.63 -18.34 -4.58
N GLU A 573 -10.61 -17.42 -4.64
CA GLU A 573 -10.97 -16.49 -3.55
C GLU A 573 -11.53 -17.20 -2.30
N LEU A 574 -11.95 -18.46 -2.42
CA LEU A 574 -12.51 -19.26 -1.32
C LEU A 574 -11.48 -20.25 -0.72
N LEU A 575 -10.20 -20.12 -1.09
CA LEU A 575 -9.11 -20.86 -0.46
C LEU A 575 -8.89 -20.40 0.98
N GLN A 576 -8.64 -21.35 1.86
CA GLN A 576 -8.44 -21.16 3.29
C GLN A 576 -7.10 -21.77 3.71
N LEU A 577 -6.54 -21.26 4.81
CA LEU A 577 -5.32 -21.81 5.40
C LEU A 577 -5.57 -23.26 5.82
N GLY A 578 -4.80 -24.20 5.26
CA GLY A 578 -4.92 -25.63 5.51
C GLY A 578 -5.54 -26.44 4.35
N ASP A 579 -6.05 -25.79 3.30
CA ASP A 579 -6.48 -26.50 2.10
C ASP A 579 -5.29 -27.11 1.35
N ILE A 580 -5.47 -28.32 0.81
CA ILE A 580 -4.48 -28.95 -0.07
C ILE A 580 -4.95 -28.79 -1.52
N VAL A 581 -4.26 -27.93 -2.24
CA VAL A 581 -4.54 -27.60 -3.64
C VAL A 581 -3.84 -28.57 -4.58
N ILE A 582 -4.54 -29.02 -5.61
CA ILE A 582 -4.02 -29.86 -6.68
C ILE A 582 -3.51 -28.95 -7.80
N THR A 583 -2.21 -29.00 -8.07
CA THR A 583 -1.60 -28.34 -9.23
C THR A 583 -1.19 -29.40 -10.26
N ARG A 584 -1.92 -29.51 -11.38
CA ARG A 584 -1.56 -30.47 -12.44
C ARG A 584 -0.60 -29.82 -13.44
N PRO A 585 0.31 -30.58 -14.08
CA PRO A 585 1.19 -30.03 -15.10
C PRO A 585 0.40 -29.41 -16.27
N GLY A 586 0.50 -28.09 -16.44
CA GLY A 586 -0.20 -27.35 -17.49
C GLY A 586 -1.47 -26.62 -17.04
N ASP A 587 -1.90 -26.79 -15.79
CA ASP A 587 -2.87 -25.87 -15.18
C ASP A 587 -2.18 -24.51 -14.94
N LYS A 588 -2.91 -23.43 -15.21
CA LYS A 588 -2.42 -22.05 -15.02
C LYS A 588 -2.52 -21.61 -13.58
#